data_AF-A0A411YJG0-F1
#
_entry.id   AF-A0A411YJG0-F1
#
_cell.length_a   1.000
_cell.length_b   1.000
_cell.length_c   1.000
_cell.angle_alpha   90.00
_cell.angle_beta   90.00
_cell.angle_gamma   90.00
#
_symmetry.space_group_name_H-M   'P 1'
#
loop_
_entity.id
_entity.type
_entity.pdbx_description
1 polymer ?
#
loop_
_entity_poly.entity_id
_entity_poly.type
_entity_poly.pdbx_seq_one_letter_code
_entity_poly.pdbx_strand_id
1 'polypeptide(L)'
;MTVTVLDLREIMHEVFQGSLGLGLEVAPDASEHSASAPVVAGGVHITGAWQAAVVITLDRALALQATGLMLQELPEDVTDEDLHDGIGELTNVVGGT
;
A
#
# COMPACT_ATOMS: atom_id res chain seq x y z
N MET A 1 8.19 17.71 13.10
CA MET A 1 6.87 17.12 12.83
C MET A 1 6.97 15.66 13.20
N THR A 2 6.05 15.13 14.00
CA THR A 2 6.07 13.72 14.42
C THR A 2 4.86 13.05 13.78
N VAL A 3 5.10 12.07 12.91
CA VAL A 3 4.03 11.24 12.33
C VAL A 3 3.66 10.18 13.36
N THR A 4 2.37 10.05 13.66
CA THR A 4 1.82 9.07 14.59
C THR A 4 1.18 7.90 13.86
N VAL A 5 0.88 6.83 14.59
CA VAL A 5 0.16 5.66 14.05
C VAL A 5 -1.27 6.02 13.64
N LEU A 6 -1.89 7.02 14.27
CA LEU A 6 -3.23 7.49 13.89
C LEU A 6 -3.19 8.20 12.54
N ASP A 7 -2.18 9.06 12.33
CA ASP A 7 -1.99 9.75 11.05
C ASP A 7 -1.81 8.73 9.91
N LEU A 8 -0.99 7.70 10.13
CA LEU A 8 -0.79 6.64 9.13
C LEU A 8 -2.09 5.87 8.83
N ARG A 9 -2.94 5.62 9.83
CA ARG A 9 -4.23 4.96 9.61
C ARG A 9 -5.16 5.81 8.77
N GLU A 10 -5.24 7.10 9.07
CA GLU A 10 -6.08 8.04 8.32
C GLU A 10 -5.63 8.14 6.86
N ILE A 11 -4.33 8.31 6.62
CA ILE A 11 -3.75 8.32 5.27
C ILE A 11 -4.07 7.03 4.51
N MET A 12 -3.85 5.87 5.14
CA MET A 12 -4.14 4.58 4.50
C MET A 12 -5.63 4.43 4.15
N HIS A 13 -6.53 4.83 5.04
CA HIS A 13 -7.96 4.82 4.78
C HIS A 13 -8.34 5.76 3.64
N GLU A 14 -7.80 6.99 3.61
CA GLU A 14 -8.07 7.96 2.57
C GLU A 14 -7.59 7.48 1.20
N VAL A 15 -6.37 6.95 1.12
CA VAL A 15 -5.80 6.47 -0.15
C VAL A 15 -6.56 5.26 -0.68
N PHE A 16 -6.84 4.25 0.16
CA PHE A 16 -7.53 3.05 -0.29
C PHE A 16 -9.01 3.34 -0.61
N GLN A 17 -9.69 4.13 0.19
CA GLN A 17 -11.10 4.47 -0.08
C GLN A 17 -11.23 5.43 -1.26
N GLY A 18 -10.37 6.46 -1.32
CA GLY A 18 -10.44 7.52 -2.32
C GLY A 18 -9.91 7.09 -3.69
N SER A 19 -8.80 6.36 -3.73
CA SER A 19 -8.13 5.97 -4.98
C SER A 19 -8.60 4.61 -5.51
N LEU A 20 -8.92 3.67 -4.60
CA LEU A 20 -9.25 2.28 -4.96
C LEU A 20 -10.71 1.92 -4.69
N GLY A 21 -11.47 2.75 -3.95
CA GLY A 21 -12.82 2.41 -3.51
C GLY A 21 -12.86 1.24 -2.52
N LEU A 22 -11.74 0.93 -1.88
CA LEU A 22 -11.60 -0.19 -0.95
C LEU A 22 -11.73 0.30 0.50
N GLY A 23 -12.69 -0.27 1.22
CA GLY A 23 -12.80 -0.10 2.65
C GLY A 23 -11.73 -0.92 3.37
N LEU A 24 -10.90 -0.24 4.17
CA LEU A 24 -9.96 -0.91 5.06
C LEU A 24 -10.60 -1.13 6.44
N GLU A 25 -10.19 -2.21 7.10
CA GLU A 25 -10.50 -2.45 8.51
C GLU A 25 -9.20 -2.73 9.26
N VAL A 26 -9.00 -2.08 10.41
CA VAL A 26 -7.82 -2.31 11.24
C VAL A 26 -8.00 -3.63 11.99
N ALA A 27 -7.14 -4.59 11.70
CA ALA A 27 -7.11 -5.85 12.43
C ALA A 27 -6.81 -5.60 13.92
N PRO A 28 -7.50 -6.29 14.85
CA PRO A 28 -7.34 -6.09 16.29
C PRO A 28 -5.98 -6.54 16.83
N ASP A 29 -5.29 -7.43 16.11
CA ASP A 29 -3.92 -7.87 16.40
C ASP A 29 -2.99 -7.54 15.25
N ALA A 30 -1.73 -7.24 15.56
CA ALA A 30 -0.62 -7.34 14.61
C ALA A 30 -0.39 -8.82 14.30
N SER A 31 -1.34 -9.45 13.61
CA SER A 31 -1.16 -10.78 13.06
C SER A 31 -0.03 -10.66 12.06
N GLU A 32 1.14 -11.18 12.44
CA GLU A 32 2.27 -11.32 11.53
C GLU A 32 1.75 -11.96 10.25
N HIS A 33 2.01 -11.30 9.12
CA HIS A 33 1.68 -11.86 7.82
C HIS A 33 2.25 -13.28 7.79
N SER A 34 1.42 -14.29 7.48
CA SER A 34 1.88 -15.68 7.51
C SER A 34 3.14 -15.79 6.66
N ALA A 35 4.27 -16.17 7.27
CA ALA A 35 5.58 -16.16 6.61
C ALA A 35 5.65 -16.99 5.32
N SER A 36 4.63 -17.81 5.05
CA SER A 36 4.50 -18.63 3.85
C SER A 36 3.73 -17.96 2.70
N ALA A 37 3.04 -16.85 2.91
CA ALA A 37 2.25 -16.20 1.85
C ALA A 37 3.13 -15.27 1.00
N PRO A 38 3.03 -15.30 -0.35
CA PRO A 38 3.75 -14.36 -1.19
C PRO A 38 3.24 -12.95 -0.95
N VAL A 39 4.16 -12.03 -0.68
CA VAL A 39 3.88 -10.61 -0.47
C VAL A 39 4.57 -9.75 -1.51
N VAL A 40 4.01 -8.59 -1.76
CA VAL A 40 4.63 -7.52 -2.51
C VAL A 40 4.82 -6.34 -1.57
N ALA A 41 6.03 -5.77 -1.58
CA ALA A 41 6.36 -4.63 -0.75
C ALA A 41 6.81 -3.45 -1.61
N GLY A 42 6.23 -2.29 -1.35
CA GLY A 42 6.67 -1.00 -1.88
C GLY A 42 7.25 -0.16 -0.76
N GLY A 43 8.29 0.61 -1.05
CA GLY A 43 8.94 1.46 -0.05
C GLY A 43 9.37 2.81 -0.61
N VAL A 44 9.12 3.87 0.15
CA VAL A 44 9.59 5.23 -0.15
C VAL A 44 10.39 5.79 1.02
N HIS A 45 11.45 6.52 0.70
CA HIS A 45 12.30 7.18 1.69
C HIS A 45 12.04 8.67 1.69
N ILE A 46 11.73 9.23 2.85
CA ILE A 46 11.51 10.65 3.07
C ILE A 46 12.77 11.23 3.68
N THR A 47 13.35 12.23 3.02
CA THR A 47 14.58 12.91 3.47
C THR A 47 14.35 14.41 3.59
N GLY A 48 14.94 15.03 4.62
CA GLY A 48 14.85 16.47 4.86
C GLY A 48 15.18 16.83 6.31
N ALA A 49 14.38 17.71 6.91
CA ALA A 49 14.48 18.07 8.33
C ALA A 49 14.32 16.87 9.28
N TRP A 50 13.72 15.79 8.79
CA TRP A 50 13.65 14.48 9.42
C TRP A 50 13.88 13.39 8.35
N GLN A 51 14.15 12.17 8.78
CA GLN A 51 14.45 11.03 7.92
C GLN A 51 13.50 9.89 8.27
N ALA A 52 12.89 9.27 7.27
CA ALA A 52 12.00 8.14 7.47
C ALA A 52 11.87 7.26 6.22
N ALA A 53 11.26 6.09 6.42
CA ALA A 53 10.82 5.20 5.37
C ALA A 53 9.37 4.81 5.62
N VAL A 54 8.56 4.81 4.56
CA VAL A 54 7.21 4.24 4.55
C VAL A 54 7.29 2.97 3.73
N VAL A 55 6.85 1.85 4.30
CA VAL A 55 6.81 0.54 3.63
C VAL A 55 5.40 0.01 3.73
N ILE A 56 4.84 -0.35 2.57
CA ILE A 56 3.54 -1.01 2.46
C ILE A 56 3.82 -2.45 2.02
N THR A 57 3.28 -3.40 2.77
CA THR A 57 3.35 -4.82 2.44
C THR A 57 1.93 -5.34 2.26
N LEU A 58 1.65 -5.90 1.09
CA LEU A 58 0.37 -6.51 0.75
C LEU A 58 0.59 -7.98 0.44
N ASP A 59 -0.41 -8.83 0.73
CA ASP A 59 -0.43 -10.14 0.08
C ASP A 59 -0.53 -9.94 -1.45
N ARG A 60 -0.02 -10.92 -2.22
CA ARG A 60 -0.01 -10.80 -3.68
C ARG A 60 -1.42 -10.63 -4.26
N ALA A 61 -2.44 -11.20 -3.63
CA ALA A 61 -3.82 -11.11 -4.13
C ALA A 61 -4.38 -9.68 -4.03
N LEU A 62 -4.18 -9.02 -2.90
CA LEU A 62 -4.56 -7.63 -2.66
C LEU A 62 -3.69 -6.68 -3.49
N ALA A 63 -2.40 -6.98 -3.67
CA ALA A 63 -1.53 -6.22 -4.56
C ALA A 63 -2.05 -6.23 -6.01
N LEU A 64 -2.39 -7.42 -6.55
CA LEU A 64 -3.00 -7.54 -7.87
C LEU A 64 -4.35 -6.83 -7.96
N GLN A 65 -5.19 -6.95 -6.93
CA GLN A 65 -6.47 -6.26 -6.90
C GLN A 65 -6.31 -4.73 -6.90
N ALA A 66 -5.41 -4.20 -6.07
CA ALA A 66 -5.14 -2.77 -6.00
C ALA A 66 -4.60 -2.25 -7.33
N THR A 67 -3.61 -2.92 -7.92
CA THR A 67 -3.07 -2.56 -9.24
C THR A 67 -4.14 -2.65 -10.33
N GLY A 68 -4.94 -3.72 -10.37
CA GLY A 68 -6.03 -3.86 -11.34
C GLY A 68 -7.07 -2.73 -11.23
N LEU A 69 -7.41 -2.31 -10.01
CA LEU A 69 -8.30 -1.16 -9.79
C LEU A 69 -7.69 0.16 -10.30
N MET A 70 -6.38 0.37 -10.13
CA MET A 70 -5.67 1.54 -10.65
C MET A 70 -5.63 1.56 -12.18
N LEU A 71 -5.46 0.40 -12.81
CA LEU A 71 -5.37 0.25 -14.26
C LEU A 71 -6.74 0.07 -14.94
N GLN A 72 -7.80 -0.14 -14.15
CA GLN A 72 -9.14 -0.50 -14.62
C GLN A 72 -9.18 -1.85 -15.37
N GLU A 73 -8.40 -2.80 -14.89
CA GLU A 73 -8.24 -4.15 -15.44
C GLU A 73 -8.63 -5.23 -14.40
N LEU A 74 -8.81 -6.47 -14.87
CA LEU A 74 -9.04 -7.59 -13.97
C LEU A 74 -7.72 -8.01 -13.30
N PRO A 75 -7.73 -8.47 -12.04
CA PRO A 75 -6.52 -8.87 -11.33
C PRO A 75 -5.71 -9.97 -12.04
N GLU A 76 -6.36 -10.83 -12.82
CA GLU A 76 -5.71 -11.87 -13.62
C GLU A 76 -4.98 -11.36 -14.88
N ASP A 77 -5.31 -10.15 -15.33
CA ASP A 77 -4.70 -9.51 -16.51
C ASP A 77 -3.47 -8.66 -16.14
N VAL A 78 -3.31 -8.33 -14.85
CA VAL A 78 -2.19 -7.55 -14.31
C VAL A 78 -0.88 -8.32 -14.48
N THR A 79 0.08 -7.72 -15.20
CA THR A 79 1.42 -8.30 -15.36
C THR A 79 2.31 -8.01 -14.15
N ASP A 80 3.48 -8.67 -14.07
CA ASP A 80 4.44 -8.38 -12.99
C ASP A 80 5.06 -6.96 -13.12
N GLU A 81 5.12 -6.39 -14.33
CA GLU A 81 5.56 -5.01 -14.57
C GLU A 81 4.51 -4.02 -14.06
N ASP A 82 3.25 -4.24 -14.42
CA ASP A 82 2.12 -3.47 -13.89
C ASP A 82 2.05 -3.53 -12.36
N LEU A 83 2.30 -4.72 -11.79
CA LEU A 83 2.34 -4.92 -10.35
C LEU A 83 3.48 -4.12 -9.70
N HIS A 84 4.66 -4.08 -10.32
CA HIS A 84 5.78 -3.28 -9.84
C HIS A 84 5.45 -1.79 -9.85
N ASP A 85 4.93 -1.28 -10.96
CA ASP A 85 4.60 0.12 -11.15
C ASP A 85 3.43 0.55 -10.27
N GLY A 86 2.36 -0.24 -10.21
CA GLY A 86 1.18 0.04 -9.39
C GLY A 86 1.50 0.10 -7.89
N ILE A 87 2.33 -0.81 -7.38
CA ILE A 87 2.75 -0.79 -5.98
C ILE A 87 3.72 0.36 -5.70
N GLY A 88 4.60 0.69 -6.66
CA GLY A 88 5.45 1.88 -6.58
C GLY A 88 4.62 3.16 -6.46
N GLU A 89 3.63 3.32 -7.33
CA GLU A 89 2.76 4.49 -7.36
C GLU A 89 1.87 4.57 -6.11
N LEU A 90 1.25 3.47 -5.68
CA LEU A 90 0.49 3.42 -4.44
C LEU A 90 1.34 3.84 -3.24
N THR A 91 2.58 3.37 -3.17
CA THR A 91 3.50 3.73 -2.08
C THR A 91 3.91 5.19 -2.16
N ASN A 92 4.13 5.74 -3.36
CA ASN A 92 4.38 7.17 -3.56
C ASN A 92 3.21 8.04 -3.08
N VAL A 93 1.97 7.66 -3.41
CA VAL A 93 0.77 8.38 -2.98
C VAL A 93 0.66 8.38 -1.45
N VAL A 94 0.82 7.21 -0.80
CA VAL A 94 0.79 7.12 0.67
C VAL A 94 1.91 7.91 1.32
N GLY A 95 3.14 7.85 0.80
CA GLY A 95 4.27 8.57 1.41
C GLY A 95 4.32 10.07 1.09
N GLY A 96 3.55 10.54 0.11
CA GLY A 96 3.48 11.94 -0.30
C GLY A 96 2.31 12.74 0.29
N THR A 97 1.34 12.06 0.92
CA THR A 97 0.16 12.67 1.57
C THR A 97 0.50 13.11 2.99
#